data_AF-A0A4U7ETT1-F1
#
_entry.id   AF-A0A4U7ETT1-F1
#
_cell.length_a   1.000
_cell.length_b   1.000
_cell.length_c   1.000
_cell.angle_alpha   90.00
_cell.angle_beta   90.00
_cell.angle_gamma   90.00
#
_symmetry.space_group_name_H-M   'P 1'
#
loop_
_entity.id
_entity.type
_entity.pdbx_description
1 polymer ?
#
loop_
_entity_poly.entity_id
_entity_poly.type
_entity_poly.pdbx_seq_one_letter_code
_entity_poly.pdbx_strand_id
1 'polypeptide(L)'
;MDTGWRYRIASVCGVAGLAALAVVLVNNGAVQTAAGSLPVLGRLPTDPPAGAEFAIEVALTAAVIAGAFVPLYKPRPRRILDIVALAHKRTLVAVFALATVGYFDYTYKVPRLTLVLITPALFIILPAWFVWLRRPEVRSERAIVVGDDLEQIAAIADRAEPELLGYLCPTSAATADGPWDGVSADRDWTDAPAVSDGGRSLVDVPRLGGLSRLEDILVEHDVDTVVLAFGEADRAEFFGALDACYEHGVAAKVHRDHADTVLTADGDPGASLVDVEIEPWDVQDHLFKRAFDVAFAAVGLIALSPVIVLIALAIKMDDGGAVLYRQERTAVFGETFDVFKFRSMAPEGESATPVDDGENDRITRVGRAIRPTHLDEIPQLWSILRGDMSVVGPRAVWTEEEHLLEDETDMWRKRWFIKPGLTGLAQINDASSVEPETKLRYDLRYVREQSLPYDLKIVSRQIWKVVTDVWKTALGRDGESESE
;
A
#
# COMPACT_ATOMS: atom_id res chain seq x y z
N MET A 1 6.69 2.76 -28.05
CA MET A 1 5.26 2.77 -27.66
C MET A 1 5.11 3.88 -26.65
N ASP A 2 4.76 5.07 -27.12
CA ASP A 2 5.32 6.30 -26.51
C ASP A 2 4.41 6.96 -25.47
N THR A 3 3.22 6.41 -25.16
CA THR A 3 2.34 6.95 -24.11
C THR A 3 1.81 5.86 -23.17
N GLY A 4 1.62 6.19 -21.89
CA GLY A 4 1.19 5.24 -20.84
C GLY A 4 -0.15 4.56 -21.14
N TRP A 5 -1.09 5.27 -21.78
CA TRP A 5 -2.38 4.73 -22.21
C TRP A 5 -2.24 3.71 -23.35
N ARG A 6 -1.34 3.94 -24.33
CA ARG A 6 -1.06 2.97 -25.41
C ARG A 6 -0.48 1.67 -24.85
N TYR A 7 0.39 1.76 -23.83
CA TYR A 7 0.91 0.59 -23.13
C TYR A 7 -0.21 -0.20 -22.44
N ARG A 8 -1.10 0.49 -21.71
CA ARG A 8 -2.25 -0.15 -21.03
C ARG A 8 -3.14 -0.91 -22.01
N ILE A 9 -3.53 -0.27 -23.11
CA ILE A 9 -4.35 -0.92 -24.14
C ILE A 9 -3.64 -2.11 -24.75
N ALA A 10 -2.39 -1.94 -25.18
CA ALA A 10 -1.62 -3.03 -25.77
C ALA A 10 -1.46 -4.20 -24.79
N SER A 11 -1.25 -3.91 -23.50
CA SER A 11 -1.11 -4.93 -22.47
C SER A 11 -2.42 -5.69 -22.24
N VAL A 12 -3.55 -4.99 -22.08
CA VAL A 12 -4.86 -5.62 -21.87
C VAL A 12 -5.27 -6.44 -23.09
N CYS A 13 -5.24 -5.84 -24.29
CA CYS A 13 -5.61 -6.50 -25.53
C CYS A 13 -4.68 -7.68 -25.84
N GLY A 14 -3.38 -7.53 -25.58
CA GLY A 14 -2.40 -8.58 -25.79
C GLY A 14 -2.61 -9.76 -24.84
N VAL A 15 -2.82 -9.53 -23.55
CA VAL A 15 -3.10 -10.60 -22.59
C VAL A 15 -4.41 -11.32 -22.92
N ALA A 16 -5.48 -10.59 -23.18
CA ALA A 16 -6.78 -11.18 -23.54
C ALA A 16 -6.68 -11.98 -24.86
N GLY A 17 -5.99 -11.43 -25.87
CA GLY A 17 -5.78 -12.08 -27.16
C GLY A 17 -4.91 -13.33 -27.08
N LEU A 18 -3.80 -13.29 -26.33
CA LEU A 18 -2.92 -14.44 -26.12
C LEU A 18 -3.59 -15.54 -25.30
N ALA A 19 -4.37 -15.17 -24.28
CA ALA A 19 -5.19 -16.10 -23.51
C ALA A 19 -6.21 -16.81 -24.40
N ALA A 20 -6.96 -16.05 -25.20
CA ALA A 20 -7.93 -16.59 -26.15
C ALA A 20 -7.27 -17.52 -27.19
N LEU A 21 -6.14 -17.09 -27.75
CA LEU A 21 -5.37 -17.89 -28.72
C LEU A 21 -4.87 -19.20 -28.09
N ALA A 22 -4.38 -19.17 -26.85
CA ALA A 22 -3.92 -20.37 -26.15
C ALA A 22 -5.06 -21.39 -26.00
N VAL A 23 -6.26 -20.95 -25.62
CA VAL A 23 -7.45 -21.82 -25.51
C VAL A 23 -7.82 -22.40 -26.87
N VAL A 24 -7.86 -21.58 -27.93
CA VAL A 24 -8.17 -22.03 -29.30
C VAL A 24 -7.17 -23.08 -29.78
N LEU A 25 -5.87 -22.87 -29.55
CA LEU A 25 -4.82 -23.80 -29.97
C LEU A 25 -4.88 -25.13 -29.20
N VAL A 26 -5.10 -25.08 -27.89
CA VAL A 26 -5.18 -26.27 -27.05
C VAL A 26 -6.42 -27.10 -27.34
N ASN A 27 -7.55 -26.46 -27.63
CA ASN A 27 -8.80 -27.12 -28.00
C ASN A 27 -8.82 -27.62 -29.46
N ASN A 28 -7.72 -27.51 -30.20
CA ASN A 28 -7.59 -28.15 -31.49
C ASN A 28 -7.63 -29.68 -31.34
N GLY A 29 -8.40 -30.36 -32.20
CA GLY A 29 -8.58 -31.81 -32.13
C GLY A 29 -7.27 -32.62 -32.17
N ALA A 30 -6.24 -32.14 -32.89
CA ALA A 30 -4.94 -32.81 -32.93
C ALA A 30 -4.21 -32.72 -31.57
N VAL A 31 -4.27 -31.56 -30.91
CA VAL A 31 -3.65 -31.32 -29.61
C VAL A 31 -4.36 -32.13 -28.52
N GLN A 32 -5.69 -32.13 -28.51
CA GLN A 32 -6.50 -32.93 -27.58
C GLN A 32 -6.25 -34.44 -27.75
N THR A 33 -6.16 -34.93 -28.99
CA THR A 33 -5.85 -36.34 -29.29
C THR A 33 -4.44 -36.71 -28.82
N ALA A 34 -3.46 -35.85 -29.08
CA ALA A 34 -2.09 -36.06 -28.63
C ALA A 34 -2.00 -36.07 -27.09
N ALA A 35 -2.69 -35.16 -26.41
CA ALA A 35 -2.74 -35.11 -24.95
C ALA A 35 -3.41 -36.35 -24.35
N GLY A 36 -4.48 -36.86 -24.97
CA GLY A 36 -5.16 -38.10 -24.56
C GLY A 36 -4.28 -39.35 -24.66
N SER A 37 -3.24 -39.34 -25.49
CA SER A 37 -2.27 -40.44 -25.60
C SER A 37 -1.31 -40.54 -24.41
N LEU A 38 -1.20 -39.49 -23.60
CA LEU A 38 -0.31 -39.45 -22.43
C LEU A 38 -0.96 -40.16 -21.23
N PRO A 39 -0.28 -41.12 -20.57
CA PRO A 39 -0.89 -41.95 -19.50
C PRO A 39 -1.49 -41.16 -18.32
N VAL A 40 -0.93 -39.99 -18.03
CA VAL A 40 -1.38 -39.12 -16.93
C VAL A 40 -2.59 -38.27 -17.34
N LEU A 41 -2.63 -37.81 -18.59
CA LEU A 41 -3.67 -36.89 -19.08
C LEU A 41 -4.86 -37.62 -19.71
N GLY A 42 -4.68 -38.81 -20.26
CA GLY A 42 -5.74 -39.64 -20.84
C GLY A 42 -6.79 -40.14 -19.83
N ARG A 43 -6.59 -39.86 -18.53
CA ARG A 43 -7.61 -40.09 -17.48
C ARG A 43 -8.62 -38.94 -17.37
N LEU A 44 -8.33 -37.78 -17.98
CA LEU A 44 -9.22 -36.63 -18.01
C LEU A 44 -10.15 -36.75 -19.23
N PRO A 45 -11.48 -36.49 -19.08
CA PRO A 45 -12.39 -36.52 -20.21
C PRO A 45 -11.98 -35.52 -21.29
N THR A 46 -11.89 -35.99 -22.53
CA THR A 46 -11.75 -35.15 -23.72
C THR A 46 -13.14 -34.73 -24.17
N ASP A 47 -13.65 -33.62 -23.61
CA ASP A 47 -14.90 -33.01 -24.06
C ASP A 47 -14.59 -31.59 -24.55
N PRO A 48 -14.04 -31.44 -25.77
CA PRO A 48 -13.78 -30.12 -26.32
C PRO A 48 -15.13 -29.43 -26.54
N PRO A 49 -15.38 -28.27 -25.91
CA PRO A 49 -16.67 -27.60 -26.05
C PRO A 49 -16.91 -27.21 -27.51
N ALA A 50 -18.18 -27.13 -27.90
CA ALA A 50 -18.57 -26.75 -29.26
C ALA A 50 -19.54 -25.56 -29.25
N GLY A 51 -19.52 -24.78 -30.35
CA GLY A 51 -20.45 -23.67 -30.55
C GLY A 51 -20.36 -22.60 -29.46
N ALA A 52 -21.48 -22.30 -28.79
CA ALA A 52 -21.57 -21.24 -27.80
C ALA A 52 -20.75 -21.52 -26.54
N GLU A 53 -20.64 -22.79 -26.13
CA GLU A 53 -19.86 -23.18 -24.95
C GLU A 53 -18.37 -22.86 -25.12
N PHE A 54 -17.84 -23.11 -26.31
CA PHE A 54 -16.45 -22.78 -26.65
C PHE A 54 -16.21 -21.26 -26.62
N ALA A 55 -17.15 -20.48 -27.15
CA ALA A 55 -17.03 -19.02 -27.12
C ALA A 55 -17.05 -18.47 -25.68
N ILE A 56 -17.91 -19.04 -24.82
CA ILE A 56 -17.97 -18.65 -23.41
C ILE A 56 -16.70 -19.08 -22.67
N GLU A 57 -16.15 -20.26 -22.94
CA GLU A 57 -14.88 -20.72 -22.35
C GLU A 57 -13.73 -19.77 -22.71
N VAL A 58 -13.61 -19.40 -23.99
CA VAL A 58 -12.59 -18.46 -24.46
C VAL A 58 -12.77 -17.11 -23.78
N ALA A 59 -14.00 -16.58 -23.73
CA ALA A 59 -14.30 -15.30 -23.11
C ALA A 59 -14.02 -15.30 -21.60
N LEU A 60 -14.45 -16.35 -20.89
CA LEU A 60 -14.22 -16.51 -19.45
C LEU A 60 -12.72 -16.59 -19.15
N THR A 61 -11.99 -17.42 -19.89
CA THR A 61 -10.54 -17.58 -19.72
C THR A 61 -9.79 -16.28 -19.99
N ALA A 62 -10.12 -15.60 -21.09
CA ALA A 62 -9.53 -14.30 -21.42
C ALA A 62 -9.86 -13.24 -20.35
N ALA A 63 -11.10 -13.19 -19.86
CA ALA A 63 -11.52 -12.23 -18.83
C ALA A 63 -10.81 -12.49 -17.48
N VAL A 64 -10.76 -13.75 -17.03
CA VAL A 64 -10.10 -14.09 -15.75
C VAL A 64 -8.60 -13.84 -15.83
N ILE A 65 -7.94 -14.22 -16.92
CA ILE A 65 -6.49 -13.96 -17.10
C ILE A 65 -6.25 -12.45 -17.21
N ALA A 66 -7.06 -11.71 -17.98
CA ALA A 66 -6.90 -10.27 -18.08
C ALA A 66 -7.09 -9.56 -16.73
N GLY A 67 -8.11 -9.95 -15.96
CA GLY A 67 -8.32 -9.44 -14.60
C GLY A 67 -7.17 -9.77 -13.66
N ALA A 68 -6.59 -10.98 -13.75
CA ALA A 68 -5.44 -11.38 -12.95
C ALA A 68 -4.17 -10.59 -13.29
N PHE A 69 -4.06 -10.04 -14.50
CA PHE A 69 -2.89 -9.32 -15.01
C PHE A 69 -2.99 -7.79 -14.94
N VAL A 70 -4.08 -7.23 -14.40
CA VAL A 70 -4.21 -5.79 -14.02
C VAL A 70 -2.93 -5.16 -13.47
N PRO A 71 -2.15 -5.82 -12.59
CA PRO A 71 -0.94 -5.24 -11.99
C PRO A 71 0.20 -4.99 -12.97
N LEU A 72 0.22 -5.74 -14.09
CA LEU A 72 1.21 -5.58 -15.16
C LEU A 72 0.74 -4.57 -16.22
N TYR A 73 -0.50 -4.07 -16.16
CA TYR A 73 -0.97 -3.04 -17.08
C TYR A 73 -0.52 -1.64 -16.68
N LYS A 74 -0.13 -1.45 -15.41
CA LYS A 74 0.50 -0.21 -14.95
C LYS A 74 1.93 -0.13 -15.53
N PRO A 75 2.25 0.90 -16.34
CA PRO A 75 3.59 1.07 -16.88
C PRO A 75 4.54 1.36 -15.71
N ARG A 76 5.45 0.44 -15.42
CA ARG A 76 6.52 0.64 -14.42
C ARG A 76 7.85 0.11 -14.99
N PRO A 77 8.98 0.78 -14.73
CA PRO A 77 10.28 0.17 -14.99
C PRO A 77 10.42 -1.06 -14.10
N ARG A 78 10.65 -2.23 -14.70
CA ARG A 78 10.86 -3.50 -13.98
C ARG A 78 12.02 -4.24 -14.61
N ARG A 79 12.81 -4.94 -13.79
CA ARG A 79 13.81 -5.88 -14.31
C ARG A 79 13.11 -7.04 -14.99
N ILE A 80 13.77 -7.67 -15.95
CA ILE A 80 13.19 -8.80 -16.70
C ILE A 80 12.77 -9.92 -15.75
N LEU A 81 13.59 -10.23 -14.74
CA LEU A 81 13.28 -11.26 -13.76
C LEU A 81 12.02 -10.95 -12.95
N ASP A 82 11.80 -9.68 -12.59
CA ASP A 82 10.60 -9.26 -11.84
C ASP A 82 9.35 -9.34 -12.70
N ILE A 83 9.43 -8.96 -13.98
CA ILE A 83 8.34 -9.13 -14.94
C ILE A 83 7.97 -10.60 -15.06
N VAL A 84 8.96 -11.48 -15.23
CA VAL A 84 8.75 -12.92 -15.36
C VAL A 84 8.15 -13.51 -14.09
N ALA A 85 8.74 -13.22 -12.92
CA ALA A 85 8.26 -13.72 -11.63
C ALA A 85 6.82 -13.26 -11.34
N LEU A 86 6.52 -11.97 -11.58
CA LEU A 86 5.19 -11.44 -11.37
C LEU A 86 4.19 -12.02 -12.38
N ALA A 87 4.54 -12.13 -13.66
CA ALA A 87 3.69 -12.77 -14.66
C ALA A 87 3.41 -14.24 -14.30
N HIS A 88 4.39 -15.00 -13.81
CA HIS A 88 4.18 -16.36 -13.30
C HIS A 88 3.24 -16.39 -12.09
N LYS A 89 3.44 -15.51 -11.10
CA LYS A 89 2.54 -15.35 -9.95
C LYS A 89 1.10 -15.09 -10.41
N ARG A 90 0.90 -14.16 -11.37
CA ARG A 90 -0.43 -13.81 -11.89
C ARG A 90 -1.05 -14.92 -12.73
N THR A 91 -0.26 -15.66 -13.52
CA THR A 91 -0.75 -16.86 -14.23
C THR A 91 -1.24 -17.91 -13.25
N LEU A 92 -0.53 -18.17 -12.14
CA LEU A 92 -1.00 -19.09 -11.11
C LEU A 92 -2.33 -18.65 -10.51
N VAL A 93 -2.45 -17.37 -10.11
CA VAL A 93 -3.70 -16.82 -9.57
C VAL A 93 -4.86 -17.01 -10.55
N ALA A 94 -4.65 -16.73 -11.84
CA ALA A 94 -5.66 -16.92 -12.88
C ALA A 94 -6.07 -18.38 -13.05
N VAL A 95 -5.09 -19.29 -13.10
CA VAL A 95 -5.33 -20.74 -13.23
C VAL A 95 -6.08 -21.28 -12.02
N PHE A 96 -5.73 -20.86 -10.80
CA PHE A 96 -6.46 -21.22 -9.59
C PHE A 96 -7.89 -20.68 -9.61
N ALA A 97 -8.10 -19.43 -10.01
CA ALA A 97 -9.45 -18.86 -10.14
C ALA A 97 -10.31 -19.66 -11.13
N LEU A 98 -9.77 -20.00 -12.31
CA LEU A 98 -10.46 -20.84 -13.30
C LEU A 98 -10.74 -22.26 -12.76
N ALA A 99 -9.80 -22.86 -12.04
CA ALA A 99 -9.99 -24.16 -11.40
C ALA A 99 -11.12 -24.10 -10.35
N THR A 100 -11.19 -23.04 -9.55
CA THR A 100 -12.24 -22.81 -8.55
C THR A 100 -13.61 -22.66 -9.21
N VAL A 101 -13.73 -21.90 -10.30
CA VAL A 101 -14.99 -21.81 -11.07
C VAL A 101 -15.43 -23.20 -11.55
N GLY A 102 -14.48 -24.04 -12.00
CA GLY A 102 -14.77 -25.42 -12.39
C GLY A 102 -15.09 -26.37 -11.24
N TYR A 103 -14.69 -26.05 -10.00
CA TYR A 103 -15.00 -26.83 -8.79
C TYR A 103 -16.46 -26.66 -8.36
N PHE A 104 -17.03 -25.47 -8.52
CA PHE A 104 -18.43 -25.18 -8.16
C PHE A 104 -19.46 -25.68 -9.20
N ASP A 105 -19.07 -26.60 -10.09
CA ASP A 105 -19.90 -27.18 -11.15
C ASP A 105 -20.67 -26.15 -12.00
N TYR A 106 -20.01 -25.02 -12.29
CA TYR A 106 -20.55 -24.02 -13.19
C TYR A 106 -20.79 -24.59 -14.59
N THR A 107 -21.92 -24.25 -15.20
CA THR A 107 -22.36 -24.80 -16.50
C THR A 107 -21.34 -24.56 -17.62
N TYR A 108 -20.60 -23.46 -17.57
CA TYR A 108 -19.60 -23.08 -18.58
C TYR A 108 -18.16 -23.17 -18.05
N LYS A 109 -17.87 -24.17 -17.23
CA LYS A 109 -16.52 -24.40 -16.68
C LYS A 109 -15.52 -24.80 -17.77
N VAL A 110 -14.28 -24.34 -17.63
CA VAL A 110 -13.16 -24.77 -18.48
C VAL A 110 -12.87 -26.27 -18.21
N PRO A 111 -12.82 -27.14 -19.24
CA PRO A 111 -12.44 -28.53 -19.07
C PRO A 111 -11.07 -28.66 -18.40
N ARG A 112 -10.96 -29.59 -17.46
CA ARG A 112 -9.72 -29.79 -16.68
C ARG A 112 -8.51 -30.06 -17.58
N LEU A 113 -8.71 -30.83 -18.65
CA LEU A 113 -7.67 -31.11 -19.64
C LEU A 113 -7.20 -29.82 -20.33
N THR A 114 -8.13 -28.98 -20.76
CA THR A 114 -7.82 -27.68 -21.35
C THR A 114 -7.07 -26.78 -20.37
N LEU A 115 -7.51 -26.69 -19.11
CA LEU A 115 -6.83 -25.91 -18.07
C LEU A 115 -5.37 -26.38 -17.86
N VAL A 116 -5.14 -27.69 -17.80
CA VAL A 116 -3.79 -28.28 -17.65
C VAL A 116 -2.91 -27.97 -18.86
N LEU A 117 -3.46 -27.98 -20.07
CA LEU A 117 -2.71 -27.74 -21.31
C LEU A 117 -2.43 -26.25 -21.57
N ILE A 118 -3.36 -25.34 -21.25
CA ILE A 118 -3.14 -23.89 -21.42
C ILE A 118 -2.12 -23.36 -20.41
N THR A 119 -2.05 -23.95 -19.20
CA THR A 119 -1.17 -23.48 -18.12
C THR A 119 0.30 -23.33 -18.57
N PRO A 120 1.00 -24.37 -19.06
CA PRO A 120 2.40 -24.24 -19.48
C PRO A 120 2.57 -23.27 -20.66
N ALA A 121 1.59 -23.17 -21.56
CA ALA A 121 1.63 -22.19 -22.65
C ALA A 121 1.60 -20.76 -22.12
N LEU A 122 0.69 -20.45 -21.19
CA LEU A 122 0.56 -19.13 -20.56
C LEU A 122 1.80 -18.73 -19.75
N PHE A 123 2.44 -19.69 -19.07
CA PHE A 123 3.71 -19.49 -18.36
C PHE A 123 4.87 -19.06 -19.26
N ILE A 124 4.76 -19.23 -20.58
CA ILE A 124 5.78 -18.84 -21.55
C ILE A 124 5.33 -17.57 -22.29
N ILE A 125 4.14 -17.59 -22.88
CA ILE A 125 3.71 -16.51 -23.79
C ILE A 125 3.41 -15.20 -23.06
N LEU A 126 2.84 -15.24 -21.85
CA LEU A 126 2.50 -14.01 -21.12
C LEU A 126 3.75 -13.28 -20.61
N PRO A 127 4.72 -13.95 -19.94
CA PRO A 127 5.98 -13.29 -19.62
C PRO A 127 6.71 -12.76 -20.87
N ALA A 128 6.77 -13.54 -21.95
CA ALA A 128 7.40 -13.12 -23.20
C ALA A 128 6.75 -11.86 -23.78
N TRP A 129 5.42 -11.77 -23.73
CA TRP A 129 4.66 -10.59 -24.16
C TRP A 129 5.03 -9.34 -23.36
N PHE A 130 5.11 -9.43 -22.03
CA PHE A 130 5.49 -8.30 -21.19
C PHE A 130 6.97 -7.94 -21.27
N VAL A 131 7.85 -8.91 -21.53
CA VAL A 131 9.26 -8.66 -21.83
C VAL A 131 9.43 -7.97 -23.18
N TRP A 132 8.59 -8.29 -24.17
CA TRP A 132 8.57 -7.62 -25.47
C TRP A 132 7.97 -6.21 -25.40
N LEU A 133 6.89 -6.04 -24.64
CA LEU A 133 6.30 -4.72 -24.33
C LEU A 133 7.15 -3.89 -23.38
N ARG A 134 8.21 -4.48 -22.77
CA ARG A 134 9.07 -3.80 -21.81
C ARG A 134 9.60 -2.53 -22.45
N ARG A 135 9.40 -1.41 -21.77
CA ARG A 135 10.17 -0.20 -22.04
C ARG A 135 11.57 -0.40 -21.44
N PRO A 136 12.65 -0.31 -22.23
CA PRO A 136 13.99 -0.20 -21.65
C PRO A 136 14.04 1.01 -20.70
N GLU A 137 14.89 0.97 -19.67
CA GLU A 137 15.07 2.00 -18.62
C GLU A 137 15.58 3.36 -19.13
N VAL A 138 15.36 3.72 -20.40
CA VAL A 138 16.00 4.87 -21.03
C VAL A 138 15.01 6.01 -21.28
N ARG A 139 15.22 7.09 -20.49
CA ARG A 139 14.79 8.50 -20.59
C ARG A 139 13.30 8.80 -20.80
N SER A 140 12.67 9.25 -19.72
CA SER A 140 11.41 10.01 -19.69
C SER A 140 11.46 11.16 -20.71
N GLU A 141 10.49 11.21 -21.63
CA GLU A 141 10.45 12.24 -22.67
C GLU A 141 9.74 13.52 -22.19
N ARG A 142 8.87 13.48 -21.16
CA ARG A 142 8.16 14.68 -20.64
C ARG A 142 7.96 14.62 -19.13
N ALA A 143 8.56 15.56 -18.40
CA ALA A 143 8.46 15.62 -16.95
C ALA A 143 8.00 17.00 -16.46
N ILE A 144 7.31 17.04 -15.31
CA ILE A 144 7.01 18.28 -14.60
C ILE A 144 7.57 18.21 -13.17
N VAL A 145 7.90 19.36 -12.58
CA VAL A 145 8.24 19.45 -11.15
C VAL A 145 7.04 19.95 -10.37
N VAL A 146 6.74 19.37 -9.21
CA VAL A 146 5.67 19.82 -8.31
C VAL A 146 6.27 20.04 -6.93
N GLY A 147 6.17 21.25 -6.38
CA GLY A 147 6.78 21.54 -5.09
C GLY A 147 6.67 22.99 -4.65
N ASP A 148 7.04 23.25 -3.40
CA ASP A 148 7.10 24.57 -2.76
C ASP A 148 8.53 25.12 -2.62
N ASP A 149 9.56 24.27 -2.74
CA ASP A 149 10.97 24.66 -2.63
C ASP A 149 11.51 25.10 -4.00
N LEU A 150 11.55 26.41 -4.21
CA LEU A 150 12.02 27.02 -5.46
C LEU A 150 13.50 26.75 -5.73
N GLU A 151 14.34 26.63 -4.70
CA GLU A 151 15.78 26.33 -4.87
C GLU A 151 15.96 24.90 -5.38
N GLN A 152 15.17 23.96 -4.88
CA GLN A 152 15.16 22.59 -5.38
C GLN A 152 14.57 22.46 -6.76
N ILE A 153 13.47 23.17 -7.05
CA ILE A 153 12.90 23.20 -8.39
C ILE A 153 13.96 23.70 -9.39
N ALA A 154 14.73 24.73 -9.04
CA ALA A 154 15.84 25.22 -9.86
C ALA A 154 16.98 24.19 -9.98
N ALA A 155 17.39 23.56 -8.88
CA ALA A 155 18.45 22.55 -8.89
C ALA A 155 18.08 21.30 -9.70
N ILE A 156 16.81 20.90 -9.68
CA ILE A 156 16.26 19.80 -10.47
C ILE A 156 16.17 20.23 -11.93
N ALA A 157 15.70 21.43 -12.22
CA ALA A 157 15.65 21.99 -13.57
C ALA A 157 17.02 22.00 -14.25
N ASP A 158 18.07 22.43 -13.54
CA ASP A 158 19.43 22.51 -14.07
C ASP A 158 20.08 21.13 -14.31
N ARG A 159 19.57 20.08 -13.65
CA ARG A 159 20.15 18.71 -13.67
C ARG A 159 19.24 17.67 -14.32
N ALA A 160 18.03 18.05 -14.74
CA ALA A 160 17.04 17.13 -15.26
C ALA A 160 17.46 16.61 -16.65
N GLU A 161 17.61 15.28 -16.76
CA GLU A 161 17.76 14.58 -18.03
C GLU A 161 16.47 14.34 -18.86
N PRO A 162 15.23 14.49 -18.34
CA PRO A 162 14.03 14.55 -19.19
C PRO A 162 13.75 15.95 -19.78
N GLU A 163 12.96 16.03 -20.86
CA GLU A 163 12.39 17.30 -21.34
C GLU A 163 11.43 17.83 -20.28
N LEU A 164 11.88 18.81 -19.50
CA LEU A 164 11.10 19.39 -18.43
C LEU A 164 10.10 20.38 -19.01
N LEU A 165 8.82 20.04 -18.94
CA LEU A 165 7.73 20.85 -19.50
C LEU A 165 7.44 22.08 -18.67
N GLY A 166 7.70 22.04 -17.36
CA GLY A 166 7.37 23.12 -16.45
C GLY A 166 7.32 22.72 -14.99
N TYR A 167 6.93 23.65 -14.12
CA TYR A 167 6.70 23.37 -12.70
C TYR A 167 5.32 23.85 -12.20
N LEU A 168 4.79 23.17 -11.20
CA LEU A 168 3.59 23.53 -10.43
C LEU A 168 4.01 23.85 -9.00
N CYS A 169 3.54 24.97 -8.47
CA CYS A 169 3.92 25.46 -7.15
C CYS A 169 2.68 25.98 -6.40
N PRO A 170 2.49 25.60 -5.12
CA PRO A 170 1.35 26.07 -4.35
C PRO A 170 1.39 27.60 -4.18
N THR A 171 0.21 28.21 -4.18
CA THR A 171 0.07 29.68 -4.18
C THR A 171 0.61 30.32 -2.90
N SER A 172 0.59 29.60 -1.78
CA SER A 172 1.10 30.01 -0.46
C SER A 172 2.62 30.19 -0.47
N ALA A 173 3.37 29.26 -1.06
CA ALA A 173 4.83 29.30 -1.14
C ALA A 173 5.34 30.57 -1.87
N ALA A 174 4.63 31.00 -2.92
CA ALA A 174 4.97 32.22 -3.65
C ALA A 174 4.73 33.53 -2.86
N THR A 175 3.97 33.48 -1.76
CA THR A 175 3.69 34.66 -0.92
C THR A 175 4.61 34.80 0.29
N ALA A 176 5.41 33.76 0.59
CA ALA A 176 6.24 33.70 1.80
C ALA A 176 7.59 34.43 1.68
N ASP A 177 7.92 34.99 0.50
CA ASP A 177 9.15 35.75 0.30
C ASP A 177 9.10 37.13 0.98
N GLY A 178 9.60 37.19 2.21
CA GLY A 178 10.12 38.42 2.82
C GLY A 178 11.32 39.00 2.03
N PRO A 179 11.81 40.21 2.36
CA PRO A 179 12.83 40.88 1.57
C PRO A 179 14.16 40.11 1.57
N TRP A 180 14.59 39.63 0.40
CA TRP A 180 15.79 38.80 0.19
C TRP A 180 17.09 39.62 0.25
N ASP A 181 17.93 39.35 1.24
CA ASP A 181 19.36 39.67 1.24
C ASP A 181 20.13 38.45 0.71
N GLY A 182 20.73 38.54 -0.49
CA GLY A 182 21.80 37.58 -0.86
C GLY A 182 21.95 37.12 -2.32
N VAL A 183 21.16 37.59 -3.28
CA VAL A 183 21.35 37.20 -4.70
C VAL A 183 22.02 38.31 -5.50
N SER A 184 23.19 37.99 -6.04
CA SER A 184 24.00 38.84 -6.91
C SER A 184 23.19 39.41 -8.09
N ALA A 185 23.24 40.73 -8.21
CA ALA A 185 22.48 41.55 -9.14
C ALA A 185 22.96 41.46 -10.60
N ASP A 186 22.92 40.28 -11.23
CA ASP A 186 23.38 40.10 -12.62
C ASP A 186 22.46 39.24 -13.52
N ARG A 187 21.21 38.99 -13.13
CA ARG A 187 20.19 38.47 -14.07
C ARG A 187 19.24 39.59 -14.46
N ASP A 188 19.20 39.88 -15.76
CA ASP A 188 18.44 40.94 -16.41
C ASP A 188 16.93 40.70 -16.22
N TRP A 189 16.27 41.51 -15.40
CA TRP A 189 14.86 41.38 -15.05
C TRP A 189 13.99 42.14 -16.05
N THR A 190 13.73 41.57 -17.23
CA THR A 190 12.77 42.14 -18.18
C THR A 190 11.71 41.13 -18.63
N ASP A 191 10.44 41.51 -18.41
CA ASP A 191 9.21 41.04 -19.04
C ASP A 191 8.92 39.53 -19.10
N ALA A 192 8.40 38.97 -18.00
CA ALA A 192 7.54 37.78 -18.06
C ALA A 192 6.07 38.18 -17.75
N PRO A 193 5.11 37.91 -18.65
CA PRO A 193 3.71 38.31 -18.46
C PRO A 193 3.08 37.58 -17.27
N ALA A 194 2.37 38.33 -16.43
CA ALA A 194 1.64 37.78 -15.28
C ALA A 194 0.55 36.80 -15.74
N VAL A 195 0.72 35.52 -15.36
CA VAL A 195 -0.29 34.46 -15.55
C VAL A 195 -1.36 34.60 -14.47
N SER A 196 -2.61 34.24 -14.79
CA SER A 196 -3.82 34.46 -13.97
C SER A 196 -3.84 33.80 -12.59
N ASP A 197 -2.77 33.08 -12.21
CA ASP A 197 -2.55 32.44 -10.91
C ASP A 197 -1.40 33.08 -10.11
N GLY A 198 -0.98 34.30 -10.47
CA GLY A 198 -0.25 35.21 -9.57
C GLY A 198 1.26 34.98 -9.41
N GLY A 199 1.92 34.21 -10.28
CA GLY A 199 3.35 33.90 -10.12
C GLY A 199 4.25 34.57 -11.15
N ARG A 200 5.43 35.02 -10.72
CA ARG A 200 6.58 35.29 -11.60
C ARG A 200 7.30 33.96 -11.89
N SER A 201 7.83 33.79 -13.10
CA SER A 201 8.74 32.67 -13.40
C SER A 201 10.06 32.94 -12.69
N LEU A 202 10.36 32.20 -11.62
CA LEU A 202 11.57 32.39 -10.81
C LEU A 202 12.72 31.47 -11.25
N VAL A 203 12.43 30.50 -12.12
CA VAL A 203 13.34 29.50 -12.68
C VAL A 203 13.29 29.60 -14.22
N ASP A 204 14.34 29.18 -14.92
CA ASP A 204 14.43 29.09 -16.40
C ASP A 204 13.46 28.05 -17.03
N VAL A 205 12.42 27.66 -16.28
CA VAL A 205 11.42 26.64 -16.59
C VAL A 205 10.05 27.27 -16.40
N PRO A 206 9.08 27.07 -17.33
CA PRO A 206 7.80 27.74 -17.25
C PRO A 206 6.96 27.25 -16.06
N ARG A 207 6.35 28.18 -15.33
CA ARG A 207 5.31 27.87 -14.34
C ARG A 207 4.02 27.49 -15.06
N LEU A 208 3.55 26.27 -14.86
CA LEU A 208 2.31 25.76 -15.47
C LEU A 208 1.07 26.05 -14.62
N GLY A 209 1.28 26.29 -13.32
CA GLY A 209 0.33 26.93 -12.43
C GLY A 209 0.38 26.50 -10.97
N GLY A 210 -0.76 26.55 -10.28
CA GLY A 210 -0.92 26.07 -8.89
C GLY A 210 -1.19 24.56 -8.79
N LEU A 211 -0.99 23.99 -7.60
CA LEU A 211 -1.21 22.55 -7.32
C LEU A 211 -2.62 22.06 -7.69
N SER A 212 -3.64 22.92 -7.60
CA SER A 212 -5.02 22.60 -7.99
C SER A 212 -5.19 22.26 -9.48
N ARG A 213 -4.24 22.64 -10.33
CA ARG A 213 -4.25 22.31 -11.77
C ARG A 213 -3.50 21.02 -12.09
N LEU A 214 -2.91 20.34 -11.09
CA LEU A 214 -2.05 19.19 -11.32
C LEU A 214 -2.73 18.15 -12.22
N GLU A 215 -3.93 17.69 -11.88
CA GLU A 215 -4.67 16.70 -12.66
C GLU A 215 -4.91 17.13 -14.11
N ASP A 216 -5.35 18.38 -14.32
CA ASP A 216 -5.54 18.95 -15.66
C ASP A 216 -4.25 18.92 -16.47
N ILE A 217 -3.12 19.27 -15.85
CA ILE A 217 -1.80 19.33 -16.48
C ILE A 217 -1.30 17.94 -16.84
N LEU A 218 -1.50 16.95 -15.95
CA LEU A 218 -1.12 15.56 -16.21
C LEU A 218 -1.79 15.04 -17.49
N VAL A 219 -3.06 15.43 -17.70
CA VAL A 219 -3.86 15.02 -18.86
C VAL A 219 -3.55 15.87 -20.11
N GLU A 220 -3.53 17.20 -19.99
CA GLU A 220 -3.37 18.15 -21.11
C GLU A 220 -2.00 17.99 -21.78
N HIS A 221 -0.96 17.81 -20.97
CA HIS A 221 0.41 17.70 -21.47
C HIS A 221 0.89 16.24 -21.61
N ASP A 222 0.05 15.26 -21.28
CA ASP A 222 0.35 13.82 -21.34
C ASP A 222 1.68 13.51 -20.62
N VAL A 223 1.74 13.92 -19.36
CA VAL A 223 2.94 13.88 -18.52
C VAL A 223 3.26 12.45 -18.12
N ASP A 224 4.51 12.03 -18.30
CA ASP A 224 4.97 10.68 -17.98
C ASP A 224 5.59 10.57 -16.57
N THR A 225 6.19 11.67 -16.10
CA THR A 225 6.89 11.72 -14.81
C THR A 225 6.62 13.04 -14.08
N VAL A 226 6.35 12.96 -12.78
CA VAL A 226 6.29 14.09 -11.85
C VAL A 226 7.45 13.98 -10.88
N VAL A 227 8.25 15.05 -10.76
CA VAL A 227 9.30 15.15 -9.76
C VAL A 227 8.78 16.01 -8.60
N LEU A 228 8.64 15.43 -7.43
CA LEU A 228 8.21 16.11 -6.22
C LEU A 228 9.40 16.78 -5.54
N ALA A 229 9.32 18.10 -5.37
CA ALA A 229 10.36 18.98 -4.85
C ALA A 229 9.79 19.82 -3.69
N PHE A 230 9.31 19.15 -2.66
CA PHE A 230 8.75 19.81 -1.49
C PHE A 230 9.81 19.98 -0.39
N GLY A 231 9.96 21.19 0.14
CA GLY A 231 10.85 21.54 1.25
C GLY A 231 10.16 21.44 2.62
N GLU A 232 8.98 22.04 2.76
CA GLU A 232 8.15 22.03 3.98
C GLU A 232 6.68 21.85 3.60
N ALA A 233 6.33 20.72 2.96
CA ALA A 233 4.98 20.54 2.45
C ALA A 233 3.90 20.62 3.56
N ASP A 234 2.84 21.38 3.27
CA ASP A 234 1.55 21.11 3.87
C ASP A 234 1.12 19.67 3.51
N ARG A 235 0.66 18.91 4.50
CA ARG A 235 0.27 17.50 4.39
C ARG A 235 -0.65 17.26 3.20
N ALA A 236 -1.63 18.15 3.00
CA ALA A 236 -2.61 18.01 1.93
C ALA A 236 -1.99 18.13 0.53
N GLU A 237 -0.93 18.94 0.37
CA GLU A 237 -0.34 19.24 -0.93
C GLU A 237 0.59 18.12 -1.40
N PHE A 238 1.46 17.61 -0.54
CA PHE A 238 2.38 16.51 -0.89
C PHE A 238 1.61 15.22 -1.18
N PHE A 239 0.69 14.83 -0.30
CA PHE A 239 -0.10 13.61 -0.50
C PHE A 239 -1.12 13.77 -1.63
N GLY A 240 -1.73 14.95 -1.79
CA GLY A 240 -2.60 15.24 -2.94
C GLY A 240 -1.85 15.14 -4.27
N ALA A 241 -0.60 15.61 -4.34
CA ALA A 241 0.22 15.45 -5.53
C ALA A 241 0.54 13.99 -5.85
N LEU A 242 0.88 13.20 -4.83
CA LEU A 242 1.10 11.76 -4.96
C LEU A 242 -0.16 11.02 -5.44
N ASP A 243 -1.32 11.33 -4.87
CA ASP A 243 -2.59 10.71 -5.23
C ASP A 243 -3.00 11.03 -6.67
N ALA A 244 -2.87 12.30 -7.08
CA ALA A 244 -3.11 12.70 -8.47
C ALA A 244 -2.20 11.95 -9.46
N CYS A 245 -0.90 11.80 -9.14
CA CYS A 245 0.02 11.01 -9.94
C CYS A 245 -0.42 9.54 -10.02
N TYR A 246 -0.91 8.98 -8.91
CA TYR A 246 -1.39 7.61 -8.83
C TYR A 246 -2.62 7.36 -9.71
N GLU A 247 -3.66 8.18 -9.59
CA GLU A 247 -4.91 8.03 -10.34
C GLU A 247 -4.67 8.10 -11.86
N HIS A 248 -3.80 9.01 -12.28
CA HIS A 248 -3.45 9.21 -13.69
C HIS A 248 -2.36 8.23 -14.17
N GLY A 249 -1.67 7.56 -13.24
CA GLY A 249 -0.61 6.58 -13.49
C GLY A 249 0.67 7.17 -14.05
N VAL A 250 1.01 8.34 -13.54
CA VAL A 250 2.24 9.08 -13.81
C VAL A 250 3.29 8.65 -12.79
N ALA A 251 4.54 8.51 -13.22
CA ALA A 251 5.62 8.11 -12.32
C ALA A 251 5.98 9.28 -11.38
N ALA A 252 5.90 9.07 -10.06
CA ALA A 252 6.36 10.05 -9.08
C ALA A 252 7.83 9.78 -8.72
N LYS A 253 8.67 10.82 -8.76
CA LYS A 253 10.08 10.79 -8.35
C LYS A 253 10.33 11.87 -7.31
N VAL A 254 11.31 11.67 -6.44
CA VAL A 254 11.74 12.66 -5.44
C VAL A 254 13.25 12.83 -5.53
N HIS A 255 13.74 14.04 -5.25
CA HIS A 255 15.17 14.30 -5.18
C HIS A 255 15.82 13.48 -4.05
N ARG A 256 17.03 12.96 -4.26
CA ARG A 256 17.67 12.04 -3.32
C ARG A 256 17.81 12.57 -1.89
N ASP A 257 18.07 13.86 -1.74
CA ASP A 257 18.18 14.50 -0.41
C ASP A 257 16.86 14.45 0.38
N HIS A 258 15.74 14.23 -0.31
CA HIS A 258 14.39 14.00 0.25
C HIS A 258 13.86 12.59 -0.03
N ALA A 259 14.64 11.71 -0.67
CA ALA A 259 14.27 10.31 -0.85
C ALA A 259 14.24 9.60 0.49
N ASP A 260 15.09 10.00 1.43
CA ASP A 260 14.98 9.61 2.84
C ASP A 260 13.72 10.14 3.53
N THR A 261 12.95 11.03 2.88
CA THR A 261 11.62 11.59 3.23
C THR A 261 10.45 10.87 2.58
N VAL A 262 10.73 9.96 1.64
CA VAL A 262 9.71 9.14 0.99
C VAL A 262 10.10 7.66 1.08
N LEU A 263 9.16 6.73 0.97
CA LEU A 263 9.44 5.30 1.17
C LEU A 263 10.02 4.71 -0.12
N THR A 264 11.29 4.98 -0.42
CA THR A 264 11.91 4.53 -1.67
C THR A 264 12.65 3.19 -1.52
N ALA A 265 12.57 2.34 -2.55
CA ALA A 265 13.41 1.15 -2.68
C ALA A 265 14.83 1.56 -3.16
N ASP A 266 15.85 0.82 -2.74
CA ASP A 266 17.27 1.11 -3.00
C ASP A 266 17.55 1.43 -4.49
N GLY A 267 17.78 2.70 -4.80
CA GLY A 267 18.19 3.21 -6.12
C GLY A 267 19.71 3.13 -6.35
N ASP A 268 20.13 3.30 -7.60
CA ASP A 268 21.56 3.36 -7.99
C ASP A 268 22.28 4.48 -7.20
N PRO A 269 23.39 4.19 -6.48
CA PRO A 269 24.12 5.17 -5.68
C PRO A 269 24.64 6.40 -6.44
N GLY A 270 24.51 6.46 -7.77
CA GLY A 270 24.85 7.61 -8.61
C GLY A 270 23.67 8.46 -9.11
N ALA A 271 22.42 8.06 -8.91
CA ALA A 271 21.25 8.80 -9.42
C ALA A 271 20.84 9.96 -8.50
N SER A 272 20.53 11.13 -9.07
CA SER A 272 20.05 12.33 -8.35
C SER A 272 18.54 12.30 -8.05
N LEU A 273 17.78 11.48 -8.78
CA LEU A 273 16.33 11.31 -8.63
C LEU A 273 16.02 9.86 -8.25
N VAL A 274 15.14 9.68 -7.27
CA VAL A 274 14.73 8.36 -6.77
C VAL A 274 13.23 8.16 -7.02
N ASP A 275 12.85 6.96 -7.46
CA ASP A 275 11.45 6.61 -7.70
C ASP A 275 10.68 6.48 -6.38
N VAL A 276 9.49 7.09 -6.31
CA VAL A 276 8.57 6.97 -5.18
C VAL A 276 7.60 5.83 -5.43
N GLU A 277 7.70 4.76 -4.64
CA GLU A 277 6.67 3.73 -4.60
C GLU A 277 5.58 4.12 -3.60
N ILE A 278 4.52 4.77 -4.11
CA ILE A 278 3.35 5.23 -3.33
C ILE A 278 2.59 4.07 -2.69
N GLU A 279 2.55 2.92 -3.39
CA GLU A 279 1.96 1.69 -2.89
C GLU A 279 2.94 0.53 -3.08
N PRO A 280 3.55 0.00 -2.00
CA PRO A 280 4.38 -1.20 -2.07
C PRO A 280 3.55 -2.44 -2.47
N TRP A 281 2.22 -2.37 -2.37
CA TRP A 281 1.31 -3.43 -2.78
C TRP A 281 0.45 -3.06 -3.96
N ASP A 282 0.38 -4.01 -4.89
CA ASP A 282 -0.59 -3.98 -5.96
C ASP A 282 -2.03 -4.22 -5.46
N VAL A 283 -3.03 -3.82 -6.27
CA VAL A 283 -4.48 -3.87 -5.95
C VAL A 283 -4.91 -5.27 -5.50
N GLN A 284 -4.38 -6.33 -6.10
CA GLN A 284 -4.72 -7.70 -5.68
C GLN A 284 -4.11 -8.06 -4.34
N ASP A 285 -2.86 -7.64 -4.08
CA ASP A 285 -2.22 -7.89 -2.80
C ASP A 285 -2.95 -7.09 -1.69
N HIS A 286 -3.45 -5.90 -2.00
CA HIS A 286 -4.41 -5.16 -1.17
C HIS A 286 -5.73 -5.92 -0.95
N LEU A 287 -6.32 -6.51 -1.98
CA LEU A 287 -7.55 -7.31 -1.86
C LEU A 287 -7.32 -8.55 -0.99
N PHE A 288 -6.23 -9.28 -1.21
CA PHE A 288 -5.90 -10.46 -0.40
C PHE A 288 -5.57 -10.07 1.03
N LYS A 289 -4.86 -8.97 1.25
CA LYS A 289 -4.70 -8.41 2.58
C LYS A 289 -6.04 -8.11 3.22
N ARG A 290 -6.92 -7.41 2.52
CA ARG A 290 -8.22 -7.03 3.06
C ARG A 290 -9.06 -8.26 3.39
N ALA A 291 -9.02 -9.28 2.54
CA ALA A 291 -9.67 -10.55 2.80
C ALA A 291 -9.09 -11.25 4.05
N PHE A 292 -7.76 -11.26 4.20
CA PHE A 292 -7.09 -11.74 5.40
C PHE A 292 -7.52 -10.97 6.64
N ASP A 293 -7.56 -9.63 6.58
CA ASP A 293 -7.96 -8.77 7.69
C ASP A 293 -9.39 -9.04 8.15
N VAL A 294 -10.32 -9.10 7.19
CA VAL A 294 -11.74 -9.37 7.46
C VAL A 294 -11.92 -10.78 8.01
N ALA A 295 -11.25 -11.78 7.42
CA ALA A 295 -11.33 -13.16 7.89
C ALA A 295 -10.77 -13.31 9.31
N PHE A 296 -9.60 -12.73 9.59
CA PHE A 296 -8.97 -12.75 10.90
C PHE A 296 -9.86 -12.07 11.95
N ALA A 297 -10.37 -10.88 11.66
CA ALA A 297 -11.24 -10.15 12.57
C ALA A 297 -12.58 -10.86 12.83
N ALA A 298 -13.21 -11.41 11.78
CA ALA A 298 -14.45 -12.16 11.90
C ALA A 298 -14.26 -13.44 12.73
N VAL A 299 -13.22 -14.22 12.43
CA VAL A 299 -12.89 -15.43 13.20
C VAL A 299 -12.57 -15.07 14.65
N GLY A 300 -11.77 -14.03 14.89
CA GLY A 300 -11.43 -13.55 16.23
C GLY A 300 -12.66 -13.15 17.04
N LEU A 301 -13.56 -12.34 16.46
CA LEU A 301 -14.79 -11.91 17.14
C LEU A 301 -15.74 -13.08 17.45
N ILE A 302 -15.88 -14.04 16.53
CA ILE A 302 -16.73 -15.23 16.76
C ILE A 302 -16.11 -16.12 17.84
N ALA A 303 -14.83 -16.46 17.70
CA ALA A 303 -14.13 -17.36 18.61
C ALA A 303 -14.02 -16.78 20.03
N LEU A 304 -13.79 -15.47 20.15
CA LEU A 304 -13.67 -14.77 21.43
C LEU A 304 -15.01 -14.25 21.95
N SER A 305 -16.13 -14.48 21.25
CA SER A 305 -17.46 -14.00 21.68
C SER A 305 -17.84 -14.39 23.12
N PRO A 306 -17.52 -15.60 23.65
CA PRO A 306 -17.80 -15.91 25.05
C PRO A 306 -16.97 -15.03 26.01
N VAL A 307 -15.71 -14.78 25.67
CA VAL A 307 -14.79 -13.94 26.46
C VAL A 307 -15.24 -12.48 26.44
N ILE A 308 -15.64 -11.97 25.27
CA ILE A 308 -16.20 -10.62 25.09
C ILE A 308 -17.40 -10.41 26.01
N VAL A 309 -18.34 -11.36 26.05
CA VAL A 309 -19.53 -11.29 26.91
C VAL A 309 -19.16 -11.32 28.39
N LEU A 310 -18.21 -12.17 28.78
CA LEU A 310 -17.75 -12.26 30.17
C LEU A 310 -17.07 -10.97 30.63
N ILE A 311 -16.20 -10.37 29.79
CA ILE A 311 -15.54 -9.10 30.10
C ILE A 311 -16.58 -7.98 30.21
N ALA A 312 -17.51 -7.89 29.25
CA ALA A 312 -18.57 -6.88 29.28
C ALA A 312 -19.43 -6.97 30.54
N LEU A 313 -19.78 -8.19 30.96
CA LEU A 313 -20.52 -8.45 32.18
C LEU A 313 -19.70 -8.10 33.43
N ALA A 314 -18.42 -8.47 33.46
CA ALA A 314 -17.51 -8.15 34.57
C ALA A 314 -17.36 -6.63 34.75
N ILE A 315 -17.17 -5.87 33.67
CA ILE A 315 -17.10 -4.39 33.73
C ILE A 315 -18.41 -3.83 34.28
N LYS A 316 -19.56 -4.33 33.81
CA LYS A 316 -20.87 -3.89 34.31
C LYS A 316 -21.13 -4.24 35.77
N MET A 317 -20.57 -5.34 36.27
CA MET A 317 -20.68 -5.73 37.68
C MET A 317 -19.68 -5.00 38.59
N ASP A 318 -18.53 -4.56 38.06
CA ASP A 318 -17.48 -3.90 38.86
C ASP A 318 -17.92 -2.50 39.32
N ASP A 319 -18.30 -1.63 38.37
CA ASP A 319 -18.70 -0.24 38.69
C ASP A 319 -19.92 0.28 37.89
N GLY A 320 -20.54 -0.57 37.06
CA GLY A 320 -21.73 -0.21 36.29
C GLY A 320 -21.51 0.75 35.11
N GLY A 321 -20.28 1.24 34.87
CA GLY A 321 -19.99 2.23 33.83
C GLY A 321 -20.03 1.67 32.41
N ALA A 322 -19.56 2.46 31.44
CA ALA A 322 -19.57 2.05 30.03
C ALA A 322 -18.67 0.82 29.80
N VAL A 323 -19.13 -0.12 28.97
CA VAL A 323 -18.33 -1.32 28.61
C VAL A 323 -17.17 -0.95 27.70
N LEU A 324 -17.43 -0.06 26.74
CA LEU A 324 -16.44 0.37 25.76
C LEU A 324 -15.93 1.78 26.10
N TYR A 325 -14.63 1.96 25.93
CA TYR A 325 -13.95 3.23 25.89
C TYR A 325 -13.62 3.57 24.43
N ARG A 326 -13.73 4.85 24.07
CA ARG A 326 -13.51 5.38 22.72
C ARG A 326 -12.34 6.34 22.76
N GLN A 327 -11.42 6.21 21.82
CA GLN A 327 -10.26 7.08 21.68
C GLN A 327 -10.01 7.40 20.21
N GLU A 328 -9.78 8.68 19.92
CA GLU A 328 -9.40 9.12 18.59
C GLU A 328 -7.93 8.80 18.32
N ARG A 329 -7.65 8.26 17.14
CA ARG A 329 -6.32 7.81 16.71
C ARG A 329 -6.04 8.30 15.30
N THR A 330 -4.76 8.52 15.00
CA THR A 330 -4.29 8.89 13.66
C THR A 330 -4.31 7.70 12.72
N ALA A 331 -4.76 7.92 11.49
CA ALA A 331 -4.98 6.95 10.43
C ALA A 331 -4.08 7.22 9.21
N VAL A 332 -4.48 6.68 8.06
CA VAL A 332 -3.79 6.90 6.77
C VAL A 332 -3.86 8.36 6.39
N PHE A 333 -2.77 8.89 5.83
CA PHE A 333 -2.63 10.28 5.40
C PHE A 333 -2.92 11.31 6.51
N GLY A 334 -2.82 10.90 7.77
CA GLY A 334 -3.07 11.76 8.92
C GLY A 334 -4.54 12.03 9.21
N GLU A 335 -5.48 11.31 8.59
CA GLU A 335 -6.89 11.33 9.00
C GLU A 335 -7.05 10.79 10.43
N THR A 336 -8.21 10.97 11.06
CA THR A 336 -8.48 10.41 12.39
C THR A 336 -9.67 9.46 12.39
N PHE A 337 -9.64 8.49 13.31
CA PHE A 337 -10.73 7.54 13.47
C PHE A 337 -10.90 7.11 14.92
N ASP A 338 -12.13 6.69 15.25
CA ASP A 338 -12.47 6.18 16.57
C ASP A 338 -12.05 4.71 16.74
N VAL A 339 -11.17 4.46 17.71
CA VAL A 339 -10.83 3.13 18.20
C VAL A 339 -11.64 2.80 19.45
N PHE A 340 -12.13 1.56 19.51
CA PHE A 340 -12.84 1.04 20.67
C PHE A 340 -11.98 0.05 21.45
N LYS A 341 -11.98 0.18 22.77
CA LYS A 341 -11.37 -0.76 23.73
C LYS A 341 -12.38 -1.10 24.82
N PHE A 342 -12.17 -2.20 25.53
CA PHE A 342 -12.88 -2.38 26.79
C PHE A 342 -12.39 -1.36 27.80
N ARG A 343 -13.31 -0.84 28.61
CA ARG A 343 -12.96 0.08 29.67
C ARG A 343 -12.14 -0.65 30.73
N SER A 344 -10.89 -0.23 30.89
CA SER A 344 -9.97 -0.76 31.89
C SER A 344 -9.62 0.26 32.98
N MET A 345 -10.00 1.54 32.82
CA MET A 345 -9.69 2.63 33.74
C MET A 345 -10.92 3.43 34.16
N ALA A 346 -10.85 4.06 35.34
CA ALA A 346 -11.84 5.00 35.83
C ALA A 346 -11.76 6.36 35.08
N PRO A 347 -12.91 6.98 34.75
CA PRO A 347 -12.96 8.26 34.06
C PRO A 347 -12.65 9.42 35.02
N GLU A 348 -11.56 10.14 34.78
CA GLU A 348 -11.25 11.49 35.30
C GLU A 348 -10.22 12.17 34.37
N GLY A 349 -10.14 13.50 34.45
CA GLY A 349 -9.63 14.45 33.44
C GLY A 349 -8.34 14.09 32.69
N GLU A 350 -8.31 14.51 31.42
CA GLU A 350 -7.24 14.32 30.44
C GLU A 350 -5.88 14.82 30.94
N SER A 351 -5.11 13.92 31.57
CA SER A 351 -3.68 14.07 31.70
C SER A 351 -3.04 13.36 30.51
N ALA A 352 -2.43 14.12 29.60
CA ALA A 352 -1.77 13.63 28.38
C ALA A 352 -0.50 12.80 28.66
N THR A 353 0.02 12.84 29.90
CA THR A 353 1.29 12.22 30.26
C THR A 353 1.15 10.70 30.47
N PRO A 354 1.94 9.86 29.76
CA PRO A 354 1.98 8.43 30.01
C PRO A 354 2.51 8.14 31.42
N VAL A 355 1.79 7.31 32.19
CA VAL A 355 2.23 6.78 33.50
C VAL A 355 2.22 5.26 33.40
N ASP A 356 3.23 4.60 33.95
CA ASP A 356 3.34 3.15 33.95
C ASP A 356 2.16 2.49 34.70
N ASP A 357 1.73 1.33 34.23
CA ASP A 357 0.53 0.63 34.71
C ASP A 357 0.67 0.17 36.17
N GLY A 358 1.89 -0.04 36.65
CA GLY A 358 2.19 -0.41 38.04
C GLY A 358 1.91 0.70 39.06
N GLU A 359 1.91 1.96 38.65
CA GLU A 359 1.71 3.13 39.51
C GLU A 359 0.36 3.82 39.28
N ASN A 360 -0.49 3.23 38.42
CA ASN A 360 -1.70 3.88 37.95
C ASN A 360 -2.94 3.46 38.77
N ASP A 361 -3.27 4.27 39.77
CA ASP A 361 -4.44 4.10 40.65
C ASP A 361 -5.80 4.11 39.90
N ARG A 362 -5.81 4.50 38.61
CA ARG A 362 -7.03 4.56 37.80
C ARG A 362 -7.45 3.20 37.24
N ILE A 363 -6.60 2.18 37.29
CA ILE A 363 -6.90 0.87 36.70
C ILE A 363 -7.97 0.15 37.54
N THR A 364 -9.09 -0.18 36.89
CA THR A 364 -10.21 -0.93 37.49
C THR A 364 -9.80 -2.36 37.88
N ARG A 365 -10.60 -3.05 38.70
CA ARG A 365 -10.27 -4.43 39.10
C ARG A 365 -10.27 -5.35 37.90
N VAL A 366 -11.25 -5.18 37.01
CA VAL A 366 -11.29 -5.89 35.72
C VAL A 366 -10.12 -5.47 34.84
N GLY A 367 -9.80 -4.17 34.80
CA GLY A 367 -8.66 -3.60 34.08
C GLY A 367 -7.33 -4.28 34.39
N ARG A 368 -7.06 -4.55 35.67
CA ARG A 368 -5.84 -5.27 36.12
C ARG A 368 -5.70 -6.67 35.53
N ALA A 369 -6.81 -7.34 35.20
CA ALA A 369 -6.80 -8.66 34.58
C ALA A 369 -6.69 -8.62 33.05
N ILE A 370 -7.37 -7.65 32.41
CA ILE A 370 -7.49 -7.61 30.95
C ILE A 370 -6.35 -6.85 30.24
N ARG A 371 -5.70 -5.88 30.91
CA ARG A 371 -4.60 -5.10 30.31
C ARG A 371 -3.32 -5.91 30.07
N PRO A 372 -2.80 -6.70 31.03
CA PRO A 372 -1.57 -7.47 30.81
C PRO A 372 -1.70 -8.50 29.69
N THR A 373 -2.93 -8.96 29.44
CA THR A 373 -3.25 -9.94 28.40
C THR A 373 -3.73 -9.30 27.10
N HIS A 374 -3.76 -7.95 27.02
CA HIS A 374 -4.30 -7.16 25.91
C HIS A 374 -5.73 -7.54 25.49
N LEU A 375 -6.50 -8.17 26.38
CA LEU A 375 -7.88 -8.54 26.12
C LEU A 375 -8.78 -7.30 26.00
N ASP A 376 -8.34 -6.16 26.54
CA ASP A 376 -9.02 -4.87 26.38
C ASP A 376 -9.02 -4.36 24.94
N GLU A 377 -8.12 -4.85 24.08
CA GLU A 377 -8.00 -4.45 22.67
C GLU A 377 -8.88 -5.25 21.72
N ILE A 378 -9.58 -6.29 22.18
CA ILE A 378 -10.46 -7.11 21.33
C ILE A 378 -11.50 -6.29 20.54
N PRO A 379 -12.14 -5.23 21.09
CA PRO A 379 -13.10 -4.45 20.32
C PRO A 379 -12.51 -3.74 19.08
N GLN A 380 -11.18 -3.59 18.98
CA GLN A 380 -10.51 -3.05 17.80
C GLN A 380 -10.67 -3.94 16.56
N LEU A 381 -10.95 -5.24 16.73
CA LEU A 381 -11.30 -6.15 15.62
C LEU A 381 -12.51 -5.61 14.82
N TRP A 382 -13.41 -4.85 15.46
CA TRP A 382 -14.50 -4.18 14.77
C TRP A 382 -14.02 -3.06 13.84
N SER A 383 -13.01 -2.27 14.25
CA SER A 383 -12.39 -1.25 13.39
C SER A 383 -11.68 -1.88 12.19
N ILE A 384 -11.13 -3.09 12.35
CA ILE A 384 -10.63 -3.88 11.21
C ILE A 384 -11.77 -4.25 10.26
N LEU A 385 -12.91 -4.74 10.76
CA LEU A 385 -14.07 -5.06 9.91
C LEU A 385 -14.62 -3.83 9.16
N ARG A 386 -14.69 -2.66 9.82
CA ARG A 386 -15.10 -1.40 9.16
C ARG A 386 -14.12 -0.92 8.09
N GLY A 387 -12.84 -1.25 8.26
CA GLY A 387 -11.80 -0.88 7.30
C GLY A 387 -10.92 0.27 7.72
N ASP A 388 -11.12 0.79 8.94
CA ASP A 388 -10.32 1.86 9.54
C ASP A 388 -8.92 1.34 9.95
N MET A 389 -8.84 0.05 10.30
CA MET A 389 -7.60 -0.63 10.70
C MET A 389 -7.31 -1.88 9.87
N SER A 390 -6.07 -2.31 9.98
CA SER A 390 -5.50 -3.54 9.45
C SER A 390 -5.12 -4.47 10.61
N VAL A 391 -5.02 -5.79 10.38
CA VAL A 391 -4.49 -6.70 11.41
C VAL A 391 -3.01 -6.39 11.72
N VAL A 392 -2.24 -6.13 10.66
CA VAL A 392 -0.80 -5.82 10.75
C VAL A 392 -0.53 -4.44 10.14
N GLY A 393 0.22 -3.61 10.86
CA GLY A 393 0.54 -2.24 10.47
C GLY A 393 1.20 -1.45 11.60
N PRO A 394 1.68 -0.23 11.32
CA PRO A 394 2.13 0.70 12.36
C PRO A 394 1.03 0.91 13.39
N ARG A 395 1.34 0.80 14.68
CA ARG A 395 0.32 0.95 15.72
C ARG A 395 -0.17 2.40 15.77
N ALA A 396 -1.48 2.62 15.61
CA ALA A 396 -2.03 3.98 15.66
C ALA A 396 -1.75 4.62 17.02
N VAL A 397 -1.22 5.83 16.99
CA VAL A 397 -1.00 6.62 18.19
C VAL A 397 -2.20 7.58 18.36
N TRP A 398 -2.50 7.96 19.61
CA TRP A 398 -3.57 8.93 19.89
C TRP A 398 -3.08 10.31 19.53
N THR A 399 -4.04 11.14 19.11
CA THR A 399 -3.76 12.41 18.44
C THR A 399 -2.85 13.34 19.26
N GLU A 400 -2.99 13.36 20.59
CA GLU A 400 -2.13 14.17 21.45
C GLU A 400 -0.67 13.67 21.54
N GLU A 401 -0.41 12.35 21.66
CA GLU A 401 0.99 11.84 21.51
C GLU A 401 1.51 12.11 20.11
N GLU A 402 0.65 12.01 19.09
CA GLU A 402 1.11 12.10 17.71
C GLU A 402 1.82 13.44 17.48
N HIS A 403 1.26 14.53 18.01
CA HIS A 403 1.90 15.85 17.97
C HIS A 403 3.26 15.87 18.67
N LEU A 404 3.40 15.24 19.84
CA LEU A 404 4.67 15.17 20.56
C LEU A 404 5.73 14.38 19.78
N LEU A 405 5.33 13.26 19.18
CA LEU A 405 6.24 12.37 18.44
C LEU A 405 6.63 12.95 17.08
N GLU A 406 5.75 13.75 16.46
CA GLU A 406 6.09 14.53 15.28
C GLU A 406 7.17 15.58 15.58
N ASP A 407 7.08 16.27 16.71
CA ASP A 407 8.07 17.28 17.12
C ASP A 407 9.43 16.66 17.47
N GLU A 408 9.45 15.43 17.98
CA GLU A 408 10.68 14.70 18.32
C GLU A 408 11.33 13.99 17.13
N THR A 409 10.58 13.70 16.06
CA THR A 409 11.10 12.96 14.90
C THR A 409 10.57 13.50 13.58
N ASP A 410 11.41 14.21 12.83
CA ASP A 410 11.09 14.83 11.52
C ASP A 410 10.42 13.87 10.51
N MET A 411 10.71 12.58 10.65
CA MET A 411 10.29 11.52 9.74
C MET A 411 9.02 10.78 10.17
N TRP A 412 8.42 11.17 11.29
CA TRP A 412 7.33 10.42 11.93
C TRP A 412 6.13 10.18 11.00
N ARG A 413 5.79 11.20 10.20
CA ARG A 413 4.65 11.22 9.28
C ARG A 413 4.68 10.12 8.22
N LYS A 414 5.86 9.59 7.91
CA LYS A 414 6.05 8.52 6.92
C LYS A 414 5.35 7.21 7.24
N ARG A 415 4.92 7.00 8.48
CA ARG A 415 4.19 5.79 8.86
C ARG A 415 2.73 5.79 8.41
N TRP A 416 2.17 6.95 8.05
CA TRP A 416 0.76 7.09 7.68
C TRP A 416 0.46 6.79 6.20
N PHE A 417 1.43 6.30 5.43
CA PHE A 417 1.15 5.84 4.06
C PHE A 417 0.28 4.57 4.02
N ILE A 418 0.11 3.89 5.15
CA ILE A 418 -0.61 2.62 5.23
C ILE A 418 -1.53 2.61 6.44
N LYS A 419 -2.52 1.71 6.39
CA LYS A 419 -3.48 1.57 7.49
C LYS A 419 -2.79 1.19 8.79
N PRO A 420 -3.21 1.78 9.92
CA PRO A 420 -2.70 1.37 11.20
C PRO A 420 -3.06 -0.08 11.51
N GLY A 421 -2.16 -0.76 12.24
CA GLY A 421 -2.29 -2.15 12.63
C GLY A 421 -2.83 -2.34 14.05
N LEU A 422 -3.56 -3.43 14.26
CA LEU A 422 -3.77 -3.97 15.60
C LEU A 422 -2.46 -4.45 16.23
N THR A 423 -1.61 -5.08 15.41
CA THR A 423 -0.21 -5.41 15.74
C THR A 423 0.72 -4.90 14.66
N GLY A 424 2.02 -4.84 14.94
CA GLY A 424 3.01 -4.32 14.01
C GLY A 424 4.43 -4.78 14.35
N LEU A 425 5.36 -4.49 13.44
CA LEU A 425 6.76 -4.88 13.59
C LEU A 425 7.41 -4.24 14.82
N ALA A 426 7.10 -2.97 15.12
CA ALA A 426 7.56 -2.30 16.33
C ALA A 426 7.10 -3.06 17.59
N GLN A 427 5.81 -3.39 17.66
CA GLN A 427 5.19 -4.06 18.81
C GLN A 427 5.77 -5.46 19.08
N ILE A 428 5.99 -6.27 18.04
CA ILE A 428 6.59 -7.61 18.24
C ILE A 428 8.08 -7.59 18.59
N ASN A 429 8.75 -6.43 18.45
CA ASN A 429 10.12 -6.20 18.88
C ASN A 429 10.20 -5.22 20.07
N ASP A 430 9.08 -5.02 20.78
CA ASP A 430 9.00 -4.29 22.05
C ASP A 430 9.42 -2.80 21.94
N ALA A 431 9.37 -2.23 20.74
CA ALA A 431 9.61 -0.82 20.50
C ALA A 431 8.36 0.00 20.82
N SER A 432 8.47 0.83 21.86
CA SER A 432 7.36 1.65 22.38
C SER A 432 7.50 3.13 21.99
N SER A 433 6.52 3.95 22.36
CA SER A 433 6.61 5.41 22.14
C SER A 433 7.64 6.10 23.04
N VAL A 434 8.24 5.40 24.00
CA VAL A 434 9.36 5.93 24.81
C VAL A 434 10.66 5.96 24.01
N GLU A 435 10.73 5.21 22.91
CA GLU A 435 11.84 5.23 21.96
C GLU A 435 11.32 5.53 20.54
N PRO A 436 10.91 6.79 20.27
CA PRO A 436 10.26 7.19 19.03
C PRO A 436 11.04 6.78 17.77
N GLU A 437 12.35 6.94 17.76
CA GLU A 437 13.20 6.65 16.61
C GLU A 437 13.29 5.14 16.35
N THR A 438 13.41 4.32 17.40
CA THR A 438 13.41 2.86 17.28
C THR A 438 12.08 2.36 16.76
N LYS A 439 10.97 2.88 17.31
CA LYS A 439 9.62 2.56 16.87
C LYS A 439 9.39 2.94 15.42
N LEU A 440 9.75 4.17 15.03
CA LEU A 440 9.62 4.66 13.66
C LEU A 440 10.44 3.79 12.70
N ARG A 441 11.68 3.45 13.04
CA ARG A 441 12.53 2.58 12.21
C ARG A 441 11.88 1.24 11.91
N TYR A 442 11.24 0.60 12.90
CA TYR A 442 10.50 -0.64 12.67
C TYR A 442 9.24 -0.43 11.84
N ASP A 443 8.51 0.66 12.07
CA ASP A 443 7.33 0.98 11.28
C ASP A 443 7.69 1.22 9.81
N LEU A 444 8.72 2.02 9.51
CA LEU A 444 9.20 2.25 8.14
C LEU A 444 9.77 1.00 7.49
N ARG A 445 10.40 0.12 8.27
CA ARG A 445 10.81 -1.19 7.77
C ARG A 445 9.60 -2.03 7.38
N TYR A 446 8.55 -2.06 8.20
CA TYR A 446 7.32 -2.78 7.86
C TYR A 446 6.68 -2.21 6.61
N VAL A 447 6.54 -0.88 6.51
CA VAL A 447 5.94 -0.24 5.34
C VAL A 447 6.65 -0.63 4.04
N ARG A 448 7.99 -0.76 4.06
CA ARG A 448 8.80 -1.19 2.91
C ARG A 448 8.71 -2.69 2.61
N GLU A 449 8.76 -3.53 3.64
CA GLU A 449 8.87 -5.00 3.49
C GLU A 449 7.52 -5.74 3.54
N GLN A 450 6.41 -5.01 3.74
CA GLN A 450 5.10 -5.61 3.95
C GLN A 450 4.77 -6.60 2.83
N SER A 451 4.28 -7.78 3.23
CA SER A 451 3.76 -8.82 2.35
C SER A 451 2.90 -9.76 3.19
N LEU A 452 1.93 -10.46 2.60
CA LEU A 452 1.11 -11.43 3.34
C LEU A 452 1.91 -12.47 4.13
N PRO A 453 2.99 -13.07 3.60
CA PRO A 453 3.83 -13.97 4.38
C PRO A 453 4.50 -13.26 5.57
N TYR A 454 4.88 -11.98 5.40
CA TYR A 454 5.47 -11.19 6.47
C TYR A 454 4.44 -10.85 7.55
N ASP A 455 3.21 -10.52 7.17
CA ASP A 455 2.10 -10.32 8.09
C ASP A 455 1.83 -11.58 8.92
N LEU A 456 1.80 -12.74 8.27
CA LEU A 456 1.58 -14.01 8.96
C LEU A 456 2.70 -14.32 9.98
N LYS A 457 3.94 -13.97 9.65
CA LYS A 457 5.08 -14.05 10.58
C LYS A 457 4.89 -13.11 11.79
N ILE A 458 4.44 -11.88 11.56
CA ILE A 458 4.20 -10.92 12.64
C ILE A 458 3.05 -11.39 13.54
N VAL A 459 1.92 -11.79 12.96
CA VAL A 459 0.75 -12.29 13.68
C VAL A 459 1.07 -13.54 14.50
N SER A 460 1.77 -14.51 13.92
CA SER A 460 2.16 -15.73 14.65
C SER A 460 3.07 -15.42 15.85
N ARG A 461 4.04 -14.50 15.70
CA ARG A 461 4.87 -14.05 16.81
C ARG A 461 4.05 -13.32 17.88
N GLN A 462 3.09 -12.49 17.48
CA GLN A 462 2.21 -11.77 18.41
C GLN A 462 1.32 -12.75 19.20
N ILE A 463 0.70 -13.73 18.53
CA ILE A 463 -0.11 -14.75 19.19
C ILE A 463 0.75 -15.54 20.20
N TRP A 464 1.98 -15.89 19.83
CA TRP A 464 2.90 -16.58 20.74
C TRP A 464 3.24 -15.75 21.99
N LYS A 465 3.50 -14.44 21.84
CA LYS A 465 3.71 -13.52 22.96
C LYS A 465 2.49 -13.51 23.90
N VAL A 466 1.29 -13.24 23.36
CA VAL A 466 0.05 -13.19 24.15
C VAL A 466 -0.23 -14.52 24.87
N VAL A 467 -0.04 -15.67 24.21
CA VAL A 467 -0.21 -16.99 24.86
C VAL A 467 0.79 -17.17 26.00
N THR A 468 2.04 -16.72 25.82
CA THR A 468 3.08 -16.78 26.85
C THR A 468 2.71 -15.90 28.04
N ASP A 469 2.21 -14.69 27.79
CA ASP A 469 1.81 -13.73 28.83
C ASP A 469 0.61 -14.25 29.62
N VAL A 470 -0.43 -14.73 28.94
CA VAL A 470 -1.60 -15.39 29.58
C VAL A 470 -1.16 -16.58 30.44
N TRP A 471 -0.20 -17.39 29.96
CA TRP A 471 0.31 -18.52 30.71
C TRP A 471 1.10 -18.11 31.96
N LYS A 472 1.92 -17.05 31.86
CA LYS A 472 2.65 -16.46 33.00
C LYS A 472 1.69 -15.93 34.06
N THR A 473 0.68 -15.15 33.64
CA THR A 473 -0.34 -14.59 34.54
C THR A 473 -1.17 -15.71 35.19
N ALA A 474 -1.53 -16.77 34.46
CA ALA A 474 -2.28 -17.90 35.00
C ALA A 474 -1.49 -18.73 36.03
N LEU A 475 -0.15 -18.74 35.94
CA LEU A 475 0.74 -19.46 36.86
C LEU A 475 1.23 -18.59 38.04
N GLY A 476 0.88 -17.31 38.10
CA GLY A 476 1.28 -16.40 39.17
C GLY A 476 2.81 -16.17 39.26
N ARG A 477 3.52 -16.25 38.13
CA ARG A 477 4.97 -15.99 38.05
C ARG A 477 5.25 -14.57 37.58
N ASP A 478 4.71 -13.59 38.29
CA ASP A 478 5.02 -12.17 38.06
C ASP A 478 6.22 -11.80 38.95
N GLY A 479 7.42 -11.94 38.40
CA GLY A 479 8.66 -11.51 39.04
C GLY A 479 9.80 -12.50 38.84
N GLU A 480 10.59 -12.27 37.79
CA GLU A 480 12.00 -12.72 37.59
C GLU A 480 12.25 -12.97 36.10
N SER A 481 12.31 -11.90 35.30
CA SER A 481 13.23 -11.84 34.16
C SER A 481 13.07 -10.47 33.50
N GLU A 482 14.00 -9.56 33.77
CA GLU A 482 14.63 -8.67 32.79
C GLU A 482 15.46 -7.63 33.55
N SER A 483 16.58 -8.10 34.08
CA SER A 483 17.75 -7.27 34.39
C SER A 483 18.97 -8.08 33.95
N GLU A 484 19.26 -8.05 32.65
CA GLU A 484 20.58 -8.37 32.09
C GLU A 484 20.75 -7.77 30.70
#